data_AF-T1AAI2-F1
#
_entry.id   AF-T1AAI2-F1
#
_cell.length_a   1.000
_cell.length_b   1.000
_cell.length_c   1.000
_cell.angle_alpha   90.00
_cell.angle_beta   90.00
_cell.angle_gamma   90.00
#
_symmetry.space_group_name_H-M   'P 1'
#
loop_
_entity.id
_entity.type
_entity.pdbx_description
1 polymer ?
#
loop_
_entity_poly.entity_id
_entity_poly.type
_entity_poly.pdbx_seq_one_letter_code
_entity_poly.pdbx_strand_id
1 'polypeptide(L)'
;MRAIERHGGAEILDRAFTGFVALPAPEQWWQVLGVAENATGGEIDAAYRRLAALHHPDRGGDSAQMARINAARDQGLARSRG
;
A
#
# COMPACT_ATOMS: atom_id res chain seq x y z
N MET A 1 23.22 10.24 22.39
CA MET A 1 23.06 10.81 21.03
C MET A 1 21.69 10.36 20.53
N ARG A 2 20.88 11.28 19.98
CA ARG A 2 19.56 11.12 19.32
C ARG A 2 19.60 9.97 18.28
N ALA A 3 18.56 9.28 17.80
CA ALA A 3 17.09 9.37 17.83
C ALA A 3 16.54 7.96 17.49
N ILE A 4 15.49 7.49 18.15
CA ILE A 4 14.16 7.17 17.56
C ILE A 4 14.19 6.98 16.02
N GLU A 5 14.10 5.73 15.58
CA GLU A 5 13.33 5.37 14.38
C GLU A 5 12.48 4.14 14.69
N ARG A 6 11.26 4.44 15.16
CA ARG A 6 10.12 3.54 15.13
C ARG A 6 9.73 3.42 13.66
N HIS A 7 9.70 2.20 13.11
CA HIS A 7 8.77 1.69 12.09
C HIS A 7 9.37 0.41 11.46
N GLY A 8 9.21 -0.73 12.13
CA GLY A 8 9.56 -2.05 11.59
C GLY A 8 8.38 -3.01 11.62
N GLY A 9 7.15 -2.51 11.51
CA GLY A 9 5.94 -3.33 11.63
C GLY A 9 5.38 -3.71 10.27
N ALA A 10 5.94 -4.70 9.59
CA ALA A 10 5.23 -5.69 8.74
C ALA A 10 6.26 -6.42 7.88
N GLU A 11 7.03 -7.32 8.51
CA GLU A 11 7.30 -8.59 7.86
C GLU A 11 5.97 -9.35 7.76
N ILE A 12 5.91 -10.27 6.79
CA ILE A 12 4.79 -11.13 6.40
C ILE A 12 3.97 -10.56 5.23
N LEU A 13 4.47 -10.85 4.02
CA LEU A 13 3.59 -11.44 3.01
C LEU A 13 4.36 -12.55 2.29
N ASP A 14 4.46 -13.69 2.99
CA ASP A 14 4.95 -14.95 2.44
C ASP A 14 3.87 -15.52 1.48
N ARG A 15 4.29 -15.73 0.24
CA ARG A 15 3.91 -16.84 -0.66
C ARG A 15 2.42 -17.25 -0.70
N ALA A 16 1.74 -16.82 -1.76
CA ALA A 16 0.67 -17.60 -2.39
C ALA A 16 0.58 -17.30 -3.89
N PHE A 17 1.54 -17.80 -4.66
CA PHE A 17 1.41 -17.92 -6.12
C PHE A 17 1.53 -19.41 -6.49
N THR A 18 0.43 -20.13 -6.40
CA THR A 18 0.27 -21.44 -7.06
C THR A 18 -1.10 -21.53 -7.71
N GLY A 19 -1.07 -21.51 -9.05
CA GLY A 19 -2.03 -22.21 -9.90
C GLY A 19 -3.37 -21.51 -10.09
N PHE A 20 -3.46 -20.67 -11.12
CA PHE A 20 -4.44 -20.67 -12.22
C PHE A 20 -4.22 -19.36 -12.97
N VAL A 21 -3.88 -19.40 -14.26
CA VAL A 21 -3.82 -18.19 -15.09
C VAL A 21 -5.26 -17.75 -15.37
N ALA A 22 -5.93 -17.24 -14.35
CA ALA A 22 -6.89 -16.18 -14.54
C ALA A 22 -6.06 -14.94 -14.89
N LEU A 23 -6.48 -14.16 -15.88
CA LEU A 23 -5.94 -12.81 -16.08
C LEU A 23 -5.87 -12.15 -14.69
N PRO A 24 -4.73 -11.56 -14.30
CA PRO A 24 -4.64 -10.96 -12.98
C PRO A 24 -5.82 -9.99 -12.88
N ALA A 25 -6.71 -10.26 -11.92
CA ALA A 25 -7.78 -9.33 -11.62
C ALA A 25 -7.14 -7.94 -11.44
N PRO A 26 -7.82 -6.86 -11.85
CA PRO A 26 -7.29 -5.52 -11.63
C PRO A 26 -6.81 -5.41 -10.19
N GLU A 27 -5.59 -4.89 -10.02
CA GLU A 27 -4.92 -4.87 -8.72
C GLU A 27 -5.79 -4.10 -7.72
N GLN A 28 -6.17 -4.75 -6.63
CA GLN A 28 -7.14 -4.18 -5.69
C GLN A 28 -6.44 -3.20 -4.76
N TRP A 29 -7.10 -2.07 -4.45
CA TRP A 29 -6.48 -0.99 -3.67
C TRP A 29 -5.94 -1.43 -2.30
N TRP A 30 -6.62 -2.36 -1.63
CA TRP A 30 -6.21 -2.87 -0.32
C TRP A 30 -4.97 -3.77 -0.42
N GLN A 31 -4.76 -4.45 -1.56
CA GLN A 31 -3.56 -5.25 -1.82
C GLN A 31 -2.35 -4.34 -2.06
N VAL A 32 -2.53 -3.25 -2.83
CA VAL A 32 -1.47 -2.26 -3.07
C VAL A 32 -1.05 -1.57 -1.76
N LEU A 33 -2.02 -1.22 -0.91
CA LEU A 33 -1.75 -0.54 0.35
C LEU A 33 -1.35 -1.51 1.48
N GLY A 34 -1.54 -2.81 1.31
CA GLY A 34 -1.28 -3.81 2.36
C GLY A 34 -2.23 -3.69 3.56
N VAL A 35 -3.49 -3.33 3.32
CA VAL A 35 -4.55 -3.17 4.33
C VAL A 35 -5.69 -4.14 4.08
N ALA A 36 -6.66 -4.20 5.00
CA ALA A 36 -7.86 -4.98 4.80
C ALA A 36 -8.80 -4.33 3.77
N GLU A 37 -9.63 -5.14 3.08
CA GLU A 37 -10.62 -4.64 2.11
C GLU A 37 -11.65 -3.69 2.75
N ASN A 38 -11.91 -3.85 4.05
CA ASN A 38 -12.79 -2.99 4.84
C ASN A 38 -12.04 -1.92 5.64
N ALA A 39 -10.78 -1.63 5.30
CA ALA A 39 -9.98 -0.64 5.99
C ALA A 39 -10.68 0.73 5.99
N THR A 40 -10.62 1.38 7.14
CA THR A 40 -11.15 2.73 7.33
C THR A 40 -10.30 3.76 6.60
N GLY A 41 -10.87 4.93 6.29
CA GLY A 41 -10.10 6.05 5.73
C GLY A 41 -8.84 6.42 6.53
N GLY A 42 -8.85 6.23 7.85
CA GLY A 42 -7.68 6.43 8.70
C GLY A 42 -6.56 5.40 8.45
N GLU A 43 -6.91 4.13 8.32
CA GLU A 43 -5.96 3.05 7.99
C GLU A 43 -5.40 3.19 6.58
N ILE A 44 -6.24 3.61 5.63
CA ILE A 44 -5.83 3.89 4.24
C ILE A 44 -4.78 5.00 4.19
N ASP A 45 -5.02 6.12 4.89
CA ASP A 45 -4.07 7.25 4.89
C ASP A 45 -2.77 6.90 5.64
N ALA A 46 -2.86 6.11 6.71
CA ALA A 46 -1.68 5.62 7.44
C ALA A 46 -0.81 4.70 6.56
N ALA A 47 -1.42 3.75 5.86
CA ALA A 47 -0.71 2.85 4.93
C ALA A 47 -0.08 3.62 3.76
N TYR A 48 -0.81 4.58 3.19
CA TYR A 48 -0.31 5.47 2.17
C TYR A 48 0.96 6.21 2.61
N ARG A 49 0.94 6.87 3.78
CA ARG A 49 2.10 7.63 4.27
C ARG A 49 3.33 6.75 4.45
N ARG A 50 3.15 5.53 4.94
CA ARG A 50 4.24 4.55 5.10
C ARG A 50 4.85 4.17 3.76
N LEU A 51 4.02 3.83 2.77
CA LEU A 51 4.47 3.43 1.44
C LEU A 51 5.08 4.60 0.66
N ALA A 52 4.50 5.80 0.78
CA ALA A 52 5.02 7.02 0.18
C ALA A 52 6.41 7.37 0.72
N ALA A 53 6.64 7.20 2.03
CA ALA A 53 7.95 7.44 2.62
C ALA A 53 9.00 6.44 2.10
N LEU A 54 8.61 5.19 1.86
CA LEU A 54 9.48 4.11 1.37
C LEU A 54 9.80 4.24 -0.13
N HIS A 55 8.80 4.62 -0.94
CA HIS A 55 8.90 4.66 -2.40
C HIS A 55 9.01 6.08 -2.97
N HIS A 56 9.33 7.08 -2.13
CA HIS A 56 9.37 8.46 -2.57
C HIS A 56 10.42 8.67 -3.68
N PRO A 57 10.07 9.31 -4.81
CA PRO A 57 11.00 9.54 -5.92
C PRO A 57 12.23 10.37 -5.51
N ASP A 58 12.07 11.35 -4.62
CA ASP A 58 13.20 12.15 -4.10
C ASP A 58 14.24 11.33 -3.32
N ARG A 59 13.92 10.09 -2.91
CA ARG A 59 14.85 9.16 -2.26
C ARG A 59 15.36 8.08 -3.22
N GLY A 60 15.20 8.27 -4.53
CA GLY A 60 15.51 7.26 -5.55
C GLY A 60 14.41 6.21 -5.75
N GLY A 61 13.19 6.52 -5.31
CA GLY A 61 12.01 5.66 -5.49
C GLY A 61 11.46 5.68 -6.91
N ASP A 62 10.57 4.73 -7.21
CA ASP A 62 9.96 4.56 -8.53
C ASP A 62 8.66 5.36 -8.66
N SER A 63 8.62 6.28 -9.63
CA SER A 63 7.46 7.13 -9.90
C SER A 63 6.21 6.31 -10.25
N ALA A 64 6.37 5.16 -10.92
CA ALA A 64 5.25 4.30 -11.28
C ALA A 64 4.68 3.55 -10.06
N GLN A 65 5.52 3.14 -9.11
CA GLN A 65 5.12 2.62 -7.81
C GLN A 65 4.35 3.68 -7.01
N MET A 66 4.85 4.92 -6.98
CA MET A 66 4.18 6.03 -6.29
C MET A 66 2.82 6.35 -6.91
N ALA A 67 2.71 6.32 -8.25
CA ALA A 67 1.44 6.47 -8.95
C ALA A 67 0.44 5.36 -8.61
N ARG A 68 0.90 4.10 -8.50
CA ARG A 68 0.07 2.97 -8.06
C ARG A 68 -0.45 3.16 -6.63
N ILE A 69 0.42 3.57 -5.71
CA ILE A 69 0.05 3.86 -4.31
C ILE A 69 -0.98 5.00 -4.22
N ASN A 70 -0.82 6.07 -5.01
CA ASN A 70 -1.79 7.16 -5.08
C ASN A 70 -3.16 6.68 -5.58
N ALA A 71 -3.19 5.94 -6.69
CA ALA A 71 -4.43 5.41 -7.25
C ALA A 71 -5.17 4.50 -6.26
N ALA A 72 -4.43 3.64 -5.54
CA ALA A 72 -5.01 2.78 -4.51
C ALA A 72 -5.59 3.58 -3.35
N ARG A 73 -4.90 4.61 -2.85
CA ARG A 73 -5.44 5.50 -1.81
C ARG A 73 -6.78 6.12 -2.24
N ASP A 74 -6.84 6.67 -3.45
CA ASP A 74 -8.04 7.36 -3.91
C ASP A 74 -9.22 6.39 -4.06
N GLN A 75 -8.97 5.18 -4.58
CA GLN A 75 -9.98 4.11 -4.65
C GLN A 75 -10.47 3.69 -3.26
N GLY A 76 -9.55 3.46 -2.32
CA GLY A 76 -9.91 3.08 -0.95
C GLY A 76 -10.72 4.15 -0.24
N LEU A 77 -10.33 5.43 -0.37
CA LEU A 77 -11.06 6.55 0.23
C LEU A 77 -12.45 6.71 -0.37
N ALA A 78 -12.60 6.49 -1.68
CA ALA A 78 -13.91 6.48 -2.32
C ALA A 78 -14.79 5.34 -1.77
N ARG A 79 -14.21 4.16 -1.54
CA ARG A 79 -14.94 2.99 -1.06
C ARG A 79 -15.28 3.03 0.43
N SER A 80 -14.42 3.61 1.27
CA SER A 80 -14.64 3.75 2.72
C SER A 80 -15.71 4.79 3.07
N ARG A 81 -16.12 5.63 2.12
CA ARG A 81 -17.09 6.73 2.32
C ARG A 81 -18.53 6.37 1.94
N GLY A 82 -18.79 5.16 1.46
CA GLY A 82 -20.12 4.68 1.07
C GLY A 82 -20.47 3.36 1.75
#